data_AF-A0AAU9SP78-F1
#
_entry.id   AF-A0AAU9SP78-F1
#
_cell.length_a   1.000
_cell.length_b   1.000
_cell.length_c   1.000
_cell.angle_alpha   90.00
_cell.angle_beta   90.00
_cell.angle_gamma   90.00
#
_symmetry.space_group_name_H-M   'P 1'
#
loop_
_entity.id
_entity.type
_entity.pdbx_description
1 polymer ?
#
loop_
_entity_poly.entity_id
_entity_poly.type
_entity_poly.pdbx_seq_one_letter_code
_entity_poly.pdbx_strand_id
1 'polypeptide(L)'
;MNTYNMVKQEFIKKWITTLHMLDSSVDHPTNVTERKNAIKLSSDLAIAAARSGATVWSRAIISRTGNKTTNKPVARRILKKARNRMKNRCTTVRRNGSLKAKIRMRKRTELLKSLVPGGESINNKDYLIRETLDYIVYLRAQVDVMRSVAAVDLVIGDLQNVPRNK
;
A
#
# COMPACT_ATOMS: atom_id res chain seq x y z
N MET A 1 19.95 -12.36 -1.09
CA MET A 1 18.49 -12.17 -0.94
C MET A 1 18.06 -10.95 -1.76
N ASN A 2 17.21 -11.08 -2.78
CA ASN A 2 16.77 -9.94 -3.61
C ASN A 2 15.94 -8.95 -2.76
N THR A 3 16.21 -7.65 -2.85
CA THR A 3 15.46 -6.56 -2.17
C THR A 3 13.96 -6.67 -2.41
N TYR A 4 13.54 -7.08 -3.60
CA TYR A 4 12.14 -7.31 -3.93
C TYR A 4 11.50 -8.44 -3.11
N ASN A 5 12.23 -9.55 -2.91
CA ASN A 5 11.75 -10.65 -2.06
C ASN A 5 11.62 -10.22 -0.60
N MET A 6 12.52 -9.37 -0.11
CA MET A 6 12.39 -8.80 1.23
C MET A 6 11.13 -7.93 1.36
N VAL A 7 10.79 -7.14 0.34
CA VAL A 7 9.53 -6.37 0.31
C VAL A 7 8.32 -7.29 0.35
N LYS A 8 8.30 -8.38 -0.43
CA LYS A 8 7.20 -9.37 -0.39
C LYS A 8 7.06 -10.00 1.00
N GLN A 9 8.17 -10.39 1.61
CA GLN A 9 8.18 -10.99 2.95
C GLN A 9 7.66 -10.01 4.01
N GLU A 10 8.12 -8.76 3.99
CA GLU A 10 7.62 -7.74 4.92
C GLU A 10 6.14 -7.43 4.68
N PHE A 11 5.69 -7.38 3.42
CA PHE A 11 4.27 -7.23 3.10
C PHE A 11 3.45 -8.38 3.70
N ILE A 12 3.82 -9.65 3.48
CA ILE A 12 3.10 -10.82 4.02
C ILE A 12 2.99 -10.76 5.54
N LYS A 13 4.12 -10.51 6.24
CA LYS A 13 4.13 -10.41 7.71
C LYS A 13 3.17 -9.32 8.21
N LYS A 14 3.19 -8.14 7.59
CA LYS A 14 2.28 -7.06 7.94
C LYS A 14 0.83 -7.41 7.59
N TRP A 15 0.60 -8.08 6.47
CA TRP A 15 -0.74 -8.41 6.02
C TRP A 15 -1.43 -9.42 6.94
N ILE A 16 -0.74 -10.49 7.34
CA ILE A 16 -1.22 -11.44 8.37
C ILE A 16 -1.54 -10.70 9.67
N THR A 17 -0.65 -9.82 10.12
CA THR A 17 -0.88 -9.02 11.34
C THR A 17 -2.15 -8.16 11.22
N THR A 18 -2.33 -7.47 10.10
CA THR A 18 -3.50 -6.62 9.88
C THR A 18 -4.80 -7.42 9.69
N LEU A 19 -4.72 -8.63 9.13
CA LEU A 19 -5.87 -9.54 8.99
C LEU A 19 -6.32 -10.04 10.36
N HIS A 20 -5.42 -10.57 11.19
CA HIS A 20 -5.76 -10.99 12.56
C HIS A 20 -6.36 -9.84 13.38
N MET A 21 -5.84 -8.62 13.23
CA MET A 21 -6.40 -7.44 13.91
C MET A 21 -7.82 -7.09 13.45
N LEU A 22 -8.12 -7.28 12.16
CA LEU A 22 -9.44 -7.00 11.61
C LEU A 22 -10.45 -8.12 11.94
N ASP A 23 -9.97 -9.36 11.99
CA ASP A 23 -10.74 -10.55 12.36
C ASP A 23 -11.12 -10.56 13.85
N SER A 24 -10.21 -10.12 14.73
CA SER A 24 -10.48 -9.96 16.17
C SER A 24 -11.47 -8.84 16.53
N SER A 25 -12.00 -8.12 15.55
CA SER A 25 -13.02 -7.09 15.75
C SER A 25 -14.39 -7.75 15.95
N VAL A 26 -15.17 -7.24 16.90
CA VAL A 26 -16.44 -7.85 17.40
C VAL A 26 -17.49 -8.09 16.31
N ASP A 27 -17.41 -7.40 15.17
CA ASP A 27 -18.30 -7.57 14.02
C ASP A 27 -17.56 -8.26 12.86
N HIS A 28 -17.83 -9.54 12.65
CA HIS A 28 -17.33 -10.25 11.47
C HIS A 28 -18.08 -9.79 10.22
N PRO A 29 -17.38 -9.54 9.10
CA PRO A 29 -18.02 -9.18 7.85
C PRO A 29 -18.95 -10.30 7.37
N THR A 30 -20.26 -10.03 7.39
CA THR A 30 -21.30 -11.04 7.20
C THR A 30 -21.58 -11.30 5.73
N ASN A 31 -21.37 -10.30 4.87
CA ASN A 31 -21.62 -10.39 3.44
C ASN A 31 -20.33 -10.34 2.60
N VAL A 32 -20.44 -10.80 1.33
CA VAL A 32 -19.31 -10.85 0.37
C VAL A 32 -18.68 -9.47 0.17
N THR A 33 -19.49 -8.41 0.12
CA THR A 33 -19.02 -7.04 -0.12
C THR A 33 -18.18 -6.52 1.04
N GLU A 34 -18.61 -6.75 2.28
CA GLU A 34 -17.87 -6.43 3.50
C GLU A 34 -16.57 -7.21 3.58
N ARG A 35 -16.59 -8.52 3.30
CA ARG A 35 -15.39 -9.36 3.25
C ARG A 35 -14.38 -8.84 2.22
N LYS A 36 -14.84 -8.51 1.01
CA LYS A 36 -14.01 -7.90 -0.04
C LYS A 36 -13.40 -6.57 0.40
N ASN A 37 -14.20 -5.71 1.03
CA ASN A 37 -13.73 -4.42 1.54
C ASN A 37 -12.71 -4.58 2.66
N ALA A 38 -12.91 -5.53 3.57
CA ALA A 38 -11.99 -5.88 4.65
C ALA A 38 -10.64 -6.40 4.12
N ILE A 39 -10.66 -7.28 3.12
CA ILE A 39 -9.45 -7.77 2.44
C ILE A 39 -8.69 -6.61 1.78
N LYS A 40 -9.39 -5.76 1.03
CA LYS A 40 -8.77 -4.59 0.39
C LYS A 40 -8.16 -3.64 1.43
N LEU A 41 -8.91 -3.34 2.49
CA LEU A 41 -8.50 -2.46 3.57
C LEU A 41 -7.25 -2.97 4.31
N SER A 42 -7.25 -4.27 4.67
CA SER A 42 -6.10 -4.90 5.32
C SER A 42 -4.87 -4.85 4.42
N SER A 43 -5.03 -5.08 3.11
CA SER A 43 -3.94 -5.01 2.15
C SER A 43 -3.35 -3.60 2.01
N ASP A 44 -4.22 -2.57 1.92
CA ASP A 44 -3.83 -1.15 1.90
C ASP A 44 -3.11 -0.74 3.19
N LEU A 45 -3.53 -1.26 4.34
CA LEU A 45 -2.88 -0.98 5.61
C LEU A 45 -1.52 -1.70 5.73
N ALA A 46 -1.45 -2.94 5.25
CA ALA A 46 -0.24 -3.76 5.29
C ALA A 46 0.89 -3.17 4.44
N ILE A 47 0.59 -2.76 3.20
CA ILE A 47 1.56 -2.13 2.30
C ILE A 47 2.12 -0.84 2.91
N ALA A 48 1.27 -0.02 3.54
CA ALA A 48 1.70 1.21 4.23
C ALA A 48 2.52 0.92 5.50
N ALA A 49 2.11 -0.09 6.29
CA ALA A 49 2.80 -0.51 7.50
C ALA A 49 4.17 -1.14 7.21
N ALA A 50 4.31 -1.85 6.08
CA ALA A 50 5.57 -2.43 5.64
C ALA A 50 6.62 -1.36 5.32
N ARG A 51 6.18 -0.18 4.86
CA ARG A 51 7.06 1.00 4.71
C ARG A 51 7.18 1.85 5.99
N SER A 52 6.51 1.45 7.08
CA SER A 52 6.53 2.12 8.38
C SER A 52 6.15 3.61 8.35
N GLY A 53 5.32 4.04 7.39
CA GLY A 53 4.94 5.45 7.24
C GLY A 53 6.10 6.39 6.88
N ALA A 54 7.23 5.86 6.40
CA ALA A 54 8.41 6.65 6.05
C ALA A 54 8.20 7.49 4.78
N THR A 55 7.28 7.08 3.91
CA THR A 55 7.00 7.70 2.61
C THR A 55 5.72 8.53 2.65
N VAL A 56 5.60 9.52 1.76
CA VAL A 56 4.38 10.33 1.64
C VAL A 56 3.20 9.43 1.31
N TRP A 57 3.39 8.49 0.38
CA TRP A 57 2.32 7.58 -0.04
C TRP A 57 1.82 6.67 1.08
N SER A 58 2.71 6.11 1.90
CA SER A 58 2.30 5.23 3.00
C SER A 58 1.50 5.99 4.05
N ARG A 59 1.91 7.23 4.36
CA ARG A 59 1.16 8.11 5.27
C ARG A 59 -0.21 8.49 4.71
N ALA A 60 -0.29 8.83 3.43
CA ALA A 60 -1.54 9.19 2.78
C ALA A 60 -2.55 8.03 2.82
N ILE A 61 -2.10 6.79 2.59
CA ILE A 61 -2.95 5.61 2.72
C ILE A 61 -3.44 5.44 4.17
N ILE A 62 -2.56 5.53 5.17
CA ILE A 62 -2.94 5.42 6.59
C ILE A 62 -3.98 6.49 6.96
N SER A 63 -3.79 7.74 6.53
CA SER A 63 -4.73 8.83 6.79
C SER A 63 -6.09 8.60 6.13
N ARG A 64 -6.11 8.10 4.88
CA ARG A 64 -7.36 7.77 4.17
C ARG A 64 -8.13 6.65 4.87
N THR A 65 -7.40 5.67 5.41
CA THR A 65 -7.97 4.50 6.09
C THR A 65 -8.50 4.83 7.48
N GLY A 66 -7.82 5.70 8.22
CA GLY A 66 -8.25 6.12 9.56
C GLY A 66 -9.62 6.82 9.61
N ASN A 67 -10.08 7.38 8.49
CA ASN A 67 -11.38 8.05 8.37
C ASN A 67 -12.53 7.09 8.01
N LYS A 68 -12.24 5.89 7.50
CA LYS A 68 -13.25 4.93 7.01
C LYS A 68 -13.57 3.79 7.97
N THR A 69 -12.76 3.62 9.03
CA THR A 69 -12.90 2.52 9.97
C THR A 69 -13.34 3.05 11.33
N THR A 70 -14.41 2.49 11.90
CA THR A 70 -14.78 2.62 13.32
C THR A 70 -13.62 2.20 14.26
N ASN A 71 -12.69 1.37 13.76
CA ASN A 71 -11.48 0.93 14.45
C ASN A 71 -10.35 1.98 14.49
N LYS A 72 -10.57 2.99 15.36
CA LYS A 72 -9.64 4.07 15.73
C LYS A 72 -8.26 3.67 16.30
N PRO A 73 -7.98 2.48 16.91
CA PRO A 73 -6.70 2.28 17.59
C PRO A 73 -5.55 1.88 16.64
N VAL A 74 -5.82 1.10 15.59
CA VAL A 74 -4.76 0.55 14.71
C VAL A 74 -4.16 1.64 13.81
N ALA A 75 -5.02 2.37 13.07
CA ALA A 75 -4.59 3.49 12.25
C ALA A 75 -3.84 4.55 13.08
N ARG A 76 -4.28 4.78 14.32
CA ARG A 76 -3.66 5.74 15.25
C ARG A 76 -2.28 5.30 15.74
N ARG A 77 -2.06 4.01 16.05
CA ARG A 77 -0.72 3.49 16.44
C ARG A 77 0.28 3.60 15.30
N ILE A 78 -0.13 3.27 14.08
CA ILE A 78 0.73 3.36 12.89
C ILE A 78 1.04 4.83 12.58
N LEU A 79 0.04 5.72 12.67
CA LEU A 79 0.22 7.17 12.47
C LEU A 79 1.17 7.80 13.50
N LYS A 80 1.04 7.45 14.79
CA LYS A 80 1.96 7.93 15.85
C LYS A 80 3.42 7.54 15.56
N LYS A 81 3.65 6.31 15.10
CA LYS A 81 5.01 5.81 14.77
C LYS A 81 5.59 6.47 13.52
N ALA A 82 4.74 6.78 12.53
CA ALA A 82 5.13 7.48 11.31
C ALA A 82 5.51 8.96 11.57
N ARG A 83 4.74 9.64 12.44
CA ARG A 83 4.93 11.07 12.75
C ARG A 83 6.27 11.37 13.45
N ASN A 84 6.78 10.43 14.25
CA ASN A 84 8.00 10.62 15.05
C ASN A 84 9.33 10.53 14.26
N ARG A 85 9.31 10.22 12.96
CA ARG A 85 10.53 10.04 12.14
C ARG A 85 10.84 11.20 11.19
N MET A 86 10.15 12.32 11.35
CA MET A 86 10.23 13.46 10.44
C MET A 86 11.35 14.42 10.85
N LYS A 87 12.50 14.37 10.17
CA LYS A 87 13.41 15.52 10.07
C LYS A 87 14.14 15.55 8.72
N ASN A 88 13.85 16.61 7.98
CA ASN A 88 14.56 17.24 6.86
C ASN A 88 14.90 16.41 5.62
N ARG A 89 14.51 16.94 4.44
CA ARG A 89 15.36 17.10 3.23
C ARG A 89 14.51 17.62 2.06
N CYS A 90 14.90 18.74 1.45
CA CYS A 90 15.29 18.78 0.03
C CYS A 90 15.70 20.22 -0.38
N THR A 91 16.81 20.34 -1.10
CA THR A 91 17.26 21.55 -1.82
C THR A 91 16.98 21.38 -3.31
N THR A 92 16.66 22.48 -3.98
CA THR A 92 16.17 22.47 -5.38
C THR A 92 17.23 22.99 -6.33
N VAL A 93 17.49 22.30 -7.45
CA VAL A 93 18.33 22.80 -8.55
C VAL A 93 17.44 23.07 -9.77
N ARG A 94 17.54 24.27 -10.35
CA ARG A 94 16.80 24.69 -11.55
C ARG A 94 17.53 24.26 -12.83
N ARG A 95 16.80 23.76 -13.83
CA ARG A 95 17.29 23.52 -15.20
C ARG A 95 16.39 24.22 -16.22
N ASN A 96 17.01 24.80 -17.25
CA ASN A 96 16.34 25.47 -18.37
C ASN A 96 15.97 24.50 -19.50
N GLY A 97 14.76 24.65 -20.05
CA GLY A 97 14.23 23.85 -21.16
C GLY A 97 13.11 24.60 -21.88
N SER A 98 12.76 24.16 -23.10
CA SER A 98 11.78 24.85 -23.97
C SER A 98 10.36 24.89 -23.39
N LEU A 99 9.57 25.91 -23.74
CA LEU A 99 8.23 26.15 -23.18
C LEU A 99 7.26 24.99 -23.47
N LYS A 100 7.24 24.48 -24.71
CA LYS A 100 6.39 23.32 -25.09
C LYS A 100 6.74 22.06 -24.28
N ALA A 101 8.04 21.81 -24.07
CA ALA A 101 8.49 20.70 -23.23
C ALA A 101 8.09 20.89 -21.77
N LYS A 102 8.18 22.11 -21.23
CA LYS A 102 7.73 22.46 -19.87
C LYS A 102 6.23 22.22 -19.67
N ILE A 103 5.37 22.61 -20.62
CA ILE A 103 3.91 22.40 -20.54
C ILE A 103 3.58 20.90 -20.53
N ARG A 104 4.13 20.13 -21.47
CA ARG A 104 3.91 18.68 -21.53
C ARG A 104 4.41 17.98 -20.27
N MET A 105 5.59 18.35 -19.76
CA MET A 105 6.10 17.81 -18.51
C MET A 105 5.21 18.17 -17.32
N ARG A 106 4.69 19.39 -17.25
CA ARG A 106 3.78 19.81 -16.18
C ARG A 106 2.53 18.92 -16.16
N LYS A 107 1.86 18.71 -17.30
CA LYS A 107 0.69 17.82 -17.40
C LYS A 107 1.00 16.40 -16.91
N ARG A 108 2.14 15.83 -17.33
CA ARG A 108 2.57 14.49 -16.88
C ARG A 108 2.87 14.45 -15.38
N THR A 109 3.51 15.48 -14.84
CA THR A 109 3.78 15.59 -13.39
C THR A 109 2.48 15.68 -12.60
N GLU A 110 1.50 16.48 -13.03
CA GLU A 110 0.20 16.57 -12.35
C GLU A 110 -0.58 15.24 -12.40
N LEU A 111 -0.57 14.54 -13.54
CA LEU A 111 -1.15 13.20 -13.63
C LEU A 111 -0.44 12.24 -12.66
N LEU A 112 0.89 12.26 -12.60
CA LEU A 112 1.63 11.39 -11.70
C LEU A 112 1.32 11.67 -10.23
N LYS A 113 1.15 12.95 -9.87
CA LYS A 113 0.73 13.35 -8.52
C LYS A 113 -0.61 12.75 -8.12
N SER A 114 -1.57 12.69 -9.05
CA SER A 114 -2.89 12.08 -8.78
C SER A 114 -2.88 10.55 -8.67
N LEU A 115 -1.84 9.88 -9.18
CA LEU A 115 -1.73 8.42 -9.16
C LEU A 115 -1.03 7.90 -7.90
N VAL A 116 -0.11 8.69 -7.34
CA VAL A 116 0.61 8.34 -6.12
C VAL A 116 -0.18 8.89 -4.94
N PRO A 117 -0.59 8.08 -3.95
CA PRO A 117 -1.29 8.57 -2.77
C PRO A 117 -0.54 9.73 -2.10
N GLY A 118 -1.18 10.89 -1.95
CA GLY A 118 -0.55 12.08 -1.36
C GLY A 118 0.50 12.76 -2.24
N GLY A 119 0.65 12.34 -3.51
CA GLY A 119 1.58 12.93 -4.46
C GLY A 119 1.26 14.40 -4.78
N GLU A 120 0.01 14.82 -4.61
CA GLU A 120 -0.44 16.20 -4.78
C GLU A 120 0.32 17.17 -3.87
N SER A 121 0.75 16.70 -2.70
CA SER A 121 1.53 17.48 -1.73
C SER A 121 3.03 17.59 -2.06
N ILE A 122 3.50 16.90 -3.12
CA ILE A 122 4.92 16.84 -3.47
C ILE A 122 5.28 17.87 -4.54
N ASN A 123 6.00 18.92 -4.16
CA ASN A 123 6.43 19.96 -5.12
C ASN A 123 7.74 19.60 -5.86
N ASN A 124 8.63 18.84 -5.21
CA ASN A 124 9.90 18.46 -5.79
C ASN A 124 9.73 17.25 -6.74
N LYS A 125 10.10 17.42 -8.01
CA LYS A 125 9.93 16.39 -9.05
C LYS A 125 10.78 15.15 -8.79
N ASP A 126 12.03 15.31 -8.38
CA ASP A 126 12.94 14.19 -8.13
C ASP A 126 12.45 13.35 -6.93
N TYR A 127 11.91 14.01 -5.91
CA TYR A 127 11.29 13.35 -4.78
C TYR A 127 10.00 12.61 -5.18
N LEU A 128 9.16 13.19 -6.04
CA LEU A 128 7.96 12.53 -6.58
C LEU A 128 8.32 11.24 -7.34
N ILE A 129 9.36 11.26 -8.18
CA ILE A 129 9.82 10.07 -8.89
C ILE A 129 10.30 8.98 -7.91
N ARG A 130 11.04 9.35 -6.86
CA ARG A 130 11.49 8.41 -5.83
C ARG A 130 10.33 7.76 -5.07
N GLU A 131 9.34 8.57 -4.66
CA GLU A 131 8.12 8.08 -4.01
C GLU A 131 7.31 7.16 -4.94
N THR A 132 7.24 7.49 -6.23
CA THR A 132 6.57 6.67 -7.25
C THR A 132 7.25 5.31 -7.40
N LEU A 133 8.59 5.29 -7.54
CA LEU A 133 9.36 4.06 -7.71
C LEU A 133 9.20 3.14 -6.50
N ASP A 134 9.27 3.70 -5.29
CA ASP A 134 9.04 2.97 -4.04
C ASP A 134 7.61 2.39 -4.02
N TYR A 135 6.60 3.20 -4.35
CA TYR A 135 5.21 2.74 -4.37
C TYR A 135 4.96 1.60 -5.39
N ILE A 136 5.53 1.68 -6.60
CA ILE A 136 5.41 0.63 -7.63
C ILE A 136 5.95 -0.72 -7.13
N VAL A 137 7.11 -0.71 -6.44
CA VAL A 137 7.71 -1.94 -5.91
C VAL A 137 6.76 -2.61 -4.91
N TYR A 138 6.15 -1.81 -4.03
CA TYR A 138 5.20 -2.29 -3.04
C TYR A 138 3.86 -2.74 -3.65
N LEU A 139 3.36 -2.07 -4.69
CA LEU A 139 2.17 -2.51 -5.44
C LEU A 139 2.40 -3.87 -6.11
N ARG A 140 3.56 -4.06 -6.76
CA ARG A 140 3.91 -5.35 -7.36
C ARG A 140 3.96 -6.45 -6.32
N ALA A 141 4.61 -6.19 -5.18
CA ALA A 141 4.70 -7.16 -4.09
C ALA A 141 3.31 -7.54 -3.54
N GLN A 142 2.42 -6.55 -3.33
CA GLN A 142 1.04 -6.79 -2.91
C GLN A 142 0.31 -7.72 -3.88
N VAL A 143 0.34 -7.42 -5.18
CA VAL A 143 -0.36 -8.20 -6.20
C VAL A 143 0.19 -9.62 -6.31
N ASP A 144 1.51 -9.79 -6.33
CA ASP A 144 2.14 -11.11 -6.41
C ASP A 144 1.76 -12.02 -5.24
N VAL A 145 1.73 -11.45 -4.03
CA VAL A 145 1.32 -12.19 -2.83
C VAL A 145 -0.16 -12.55 -2.89
N MET A 146 -1.03 -11.62 -3.27
CA MET A 146 -2.48 -11.88 -3.38
C MET A 146 -2.79 -12.94 -4.44
N ARG A 147 -2.09 -12.93 -5.58
CA ARG A 147 -2.20 -13.98 -6.60
C ARG A 147 -1.74 -15.34 -6.09
N SER A 148 -0.66 -15.38 -5.31
CA SER A 148 -0.15 -16.63 -4.73
C SER A 148 -1.17 -17.24 -3.77
N VAL A 149 -1.81 -16.42 -2.93
CA VAL A 149 -2.89 -16.88 -2.03
C VAL A 149 -4.08 -17.41 -2.82
N ALA A 150 -4.52 -16.70 -3.85
CA ALA A 150 -5.62 -17.15 -4.71
C ALA A 150 -5.31 -18.46 -5.44
N ALA A 151 -4.06 -18.65 -5.89
CA ALA A 151 -3.64 -19.91 -6.53
C ALA A 151 -3.65 -21.09 -5.55
N VAL A 152 -3.24 -20.88 -4.29
CA VAL A 152 -3.29 -21.91 -3.25
C VAL A 152 -4.74 -22.31 -2.94
N ASP A 153 -5.65 -21.34 -2.89
CA ASP A 153 -7.08 -21.59 -2.67
C ASP A 153 -7.68 -22.52 -3.75
N LEU A 154 -7.32 -22.29 -5.02
CA LEU A 154 -7.73 -23.15 -6.14
C LEU A 154 -7.22 -24.59 -5.98
N VAL A 155 -5.95 -24.75 -5.63
CA VAL A 155 -5.33 -26.08 -5.46
C VAL A 155 -5.96 -26.85 -4.30
N ILE A 156 -6.31 -26.17 -3.20
CA ILE A 156 -6.98 -26.80 -2.05
C ILE A 156 -8.41 -27.22 -2.41
N GLY A 157 -9.12 -26.42 -3.21
CA GLY A 157 -10.45 -26.77 -3.72
C GLY A 157 -10.44 -28.04 -4.57
N ASP A 158 -9.44 -28.22 -5.43
CA ASP A 158 -9.32 -29.42 -6.27
C ASP A 158 -9.01 -30.69 -5.46
N LEU A 159 -8.21 -30.56 -4.38
CA LEU A 159 -7.89 -31.68 -3.48
C LEU A 159 -9.09 -32.14 -2.63
N GLN A 160 -10.06 -31.26 -2.35
CA GLN A 160 -11.29 -31.63 -1.64
C GLN A 160 -12.33 -32.34 -2.53
N ASN A 161 -12.17 -32.30 -3.85
CA ASN A 161 -13.08 -32.92 -4.83
C ASN A 161 -12.64 -34.32 -5.28
N VAL A 162 -11.63 -34.92 -4.65
CA VAL A 162 -11.24 -36.32 -4.95
C VAL A 162 -12.32 -37.26 -4.41
N PRO A 163 -12.98 -38.08 -5.26
CA PRO A 163 -13.97 -39.03 -4.79
C PRO A 163 -13.29 -40.04 -3.85
N ARG A 164 -13.79 -40.11 -2.61
CA ARG A 164 -13.47 -41.21 -1.70
C ARG A 164 -14.07 -42.49 -2.28
N ASN A 165 -13.29 -43.20 -3.09
CA ASN A 165 -13.66 -44.55 -3.49
C ASN A 165 -13.71 -45.43 -2.23
N LYS A 166 -14.90 -45.98 -1.99
CA LYS A 166 -15.17 -47.04 -1.03
C LYS A 166 -14.70 -48.39 -1.58
#